data_AF-A0A4Y2CS42-F1
#
_entry.id   AF-A0A4Y2CS42-F1
#
_cell.length_a   1.000
_cell.length_b   1.000
_cell.length_c   1.000
_cell.angle_alpha   90.00
_cell.angle_beta   90.00
_cell.angle_gamma   90.00
#
_symmetry.space_group_name_H-M   'P 1'
#
loop_
_entity.id
_entity.type
_entity.pdbx_description
1 polymer ?
#
loop_
_entity_poly.entity_id
_entity_poly.type
_entity_poly.pdbx_seq_one_letter_code
_entity_poly.pdbx_strand_id
1 'polypeptide(L)'
;MTLLCPFFITFYSQGFWKKIDTYREQPDVSFKHKMLLLLETQSPDELIFWSTYEQLNQVMNHELLQTMPSVEHREEDHNRDGKKDELKMTIDVPLSKKKVVSVKLLLIFDYKLYFYSDFSMECAAYMQYSTSLPGSSFSTFGELSLMQRQPLRHAGKDVRYNIPVIDFSEPGNPPTSFENILLGYMRRNVTTSLKNTYSIWETGHAANGSFKINLVILYPEETILYPLRDGVGKHQFA
;
A
#
# COMPACT_ATOMS: atom_id res chain seq x y z
N MET A 1 43.70 38.32 -10.11
CA MET A 1 44.10 36.93 -10.41
C MET A 1 43.65 36.03 -9.27
N THR A 2 42.37 35.65 -9.20
CA THR A 2 41.89 34.69 -8.17
C THR A 2 40.53 34.09 -8.53
N LEU A 3 40.44 33.43 -9.69
CA LEU A 3 39.28 32.59 -10.06
C LEU A 3 39.67 31.18 -10.53
N LEU A 4 40.98 30.89 -10.64
CA LEU A 4 41.46 29.58 -11.07
C LEU A 4 41.41 28.53 -9.95
N CYS A 5 41.70 28.90 -8.69
CA CYS A 5 41.65 27.94 -7.58
C CYS A 5 40.25 27.32 -7.33
N PRO A 6 39.14 28.09 -7.31
CA PRO A 6 37.80 27.49 -7.19
C PRO A 6 37.45 26.60 -8.38
N PHE A 7 37.92 26.93 -9.58
CA PHE A 7 37.65 26.16 -10.81
C PHE A 7 38.39 24.82 -10.82
N PHE A 8 39.67 24.81 -10.44
CA PHE A 8 40.42 23.56 -10.28
C PHE A 8 39.91 22.71 -9.12
N ILE A 9 39.49 23.33 -8.00
CA ILE A 9 38.88 22.58 -6.89
C ILE A 9 37.56 21.97 -7.34
N THR A 10 36.67 22.67 -8.04
CA THR A 10 35.40 22.06 -8.53
C THR A 10 35.60 21.00 -9.61
N PHE A 11 36.60 21.17 -10.47
CA PHE A 11 36.97 20.22 -11.53
C PHE A 11 37.65 18.96 -10.97
N TYR A 12 38.54 19.08 -9.97
CA TYR A 12 39.22 17.95 -9.33
C TYR A 12 38.46 17.34 -8.15
N SER A 13 37.66 18.12 -7.43
CA SER A 13 36.84 17.62 -6.31
C SER A 13 35.62 16.85 -6.79
N GLN A 14 35.39 16.76 -8.11
CA GLN A 14 34.12 16.33 -8.67
C GLN A 14 32.98 17.01 -7.91
N GLY A 15 32.92 18.35 -7.95
CA GLY A 15 31.82 19.08 -7.32
C GLY A 15 30.50 18.33 -7.60
N PHE A 16 29.76 18.01 -6.54
CA PHE A 16 28.48 17.29 -6.60
C PHE A 16 28.57 15.77 -6.89
N TRP A 17 29.03 14.98 -5.91
CA TRP A 17 28.70 13.54 -5.81
C TRP A 17 27.18 13.35 -5.62
N LYS A 18 26.39 13.59 -6.67
CA LYS A 18 25.02 13.10 -6.74
C LYS A 18 25.16 11.57 -6.67
N LYS A 19 24.60 10.95 -5.63
CA LYS A 19 24.61 9.49 -5.45
C LYS A 19 23.29 8.86 -5.87
N ILE A 20 22.26 9.68 -6.02
CA ILE A 20 20.88 9.28 -6.24
C ILE A 20 20.30 10.15 -7.33
N ASP A 21 19.60 9.53 -8.25
CA ASP A 21 18.79 10.19 -9.27
C ASP A 21 17.31 9.85 -9.10
N THR A 22 16.45 10.70 -9.66
CA THR A 22 15.00 10.59 -9.54
C THR A 22 14.36 10.59 -10.91
N TYR A 23 13.43 9.66 -11.13
CA TYR A 23 12.69 9.56 -12.38
C TYR A 23 11.20 9.46 -12.10
N ARG A 24 10.39 9.98 -13.02
CA ARG A 24 8.94 9.83 -12.91
C ARG A 24 8.49 8.60 -13.70
N GLU A 25 7.71 7.75 -13.06
CA GLU A 25 7.18 6.53 -13.65
C GLU A 25 5.80 6.21 -13.04
N GLN A 26 4.83 5.88 -13.89
CA GLN A 26 3.57 5.29 -13.45
C GLN A 26 3.76 3.81 -13.16
N PRO A 27 3.42 3.34 -11.95
CA PRO A 27 3.52 1.93 -11.62
C PRO A 27 2.45 1.09 -12.30
N ASP A 28 2.80 -0.16 -12.60
CA ASP A 28 1.85 -1.20 -12.96
C ASP A 28 1.39 -1.87 -11.67
N VAL A 29 0.19 -1.51 -11.21
CA VAL A 29 -0.41 -1.96 -9.96
C VAL A 29 -1.60 -2.85 -10.26
N SER A 30 -1.71 -3.95 -9.52
CA SER A 30 -2.86 -4.85 -9.59
C SER A 30 -3.28 -5.32 -8.21
N PHE A 31 -4.58 -5.23 -7.92
CA PHE A 31 -5.16 -5.75 -6.68
C PHE A 31 -5.07 -7.28 -6.64
N LYS A 32 -4.42 -7.85 -5.61
CA LYS A 32 -4.23 -9.32 -5.48
C LYS A 32 -5.47 -10.09 -5.05
N HIS A 33 -6.62 -9.44 -4.96
CA HIS A 33 -7.84 -10.00 -4.38
C HIS A 33 -7.63 -10.50 -2.95
N LYS A 34 -6.76 -9.81 -2.20
CA LYS A 34 -6.35 -10.17 -0.84
C LYS A 34 -6.59 -8.98 0.08
N MET A 35 -7.40 -9.18 1.12
CA MET A 35 -7.73 -8.12 2.08
C MET A 35 -8.10 -8.61 3.48
N LEU A 36 -7.91 -7.74 4.46
CA LEU A 36 -8.35 -7.89 5.84
C LEU A 36 -9.25 -6.70 6.21
N LEU A 37 -10.40 -7.00 6.79
CA LEU A 37 -11.37 -6.04 7.27
C LEU A 37 -11.61 -6.26 8.76
N LEU A 38 -11.54 -5.18 9.53
CA LEU A 38 -11.94 -5.13 10.93
C LEU A 38 -12.89 -3.95 11.13
N LEU A 39 -14.08 -4.23 11.63
CA LEU A 39 -15.03 -3.23 12.09
C LEU A 39 -15.12 -3.30 13.61
N GLU A 40 -14.98 -2.15 14.25
CA GLU A 40 -15.23 -2.01 15.67
C GLU A 40 -16.61 -1.38 15.83
N THR A 41 -17.37 -1.90 16.79
CA THR A 41 -18.70 -1.38 17.09
C THR A 41 -18.69 -0.60 18.39
N GLN A 42 -19.79 0.06 18.69
CA GLN A 42 -19.96 0.81 19.94
C GLN A 42 -19.80 -0.09 21.18
N SER A 43 -20.09 -1.39 21.06
CA SER A 43 -19.84 -2.40 22.08
C SER A 43 -18.45 -3.01 21.85
N PRO A 44 -17.47 -2.84 22.75
CA PRO A 44 -16.11 -3.35 22.55
C PRO A 44 -16.05 -4.88 22.31
N ASP A 45 -17.02 -5.62 22.83
CA ASP A 45 -17.10 -7.08 22.69
C ASP A 45 -17.66 -7.54 21.33
N GLU A 46 -18.22 -6.62 20.53
CA GLU A 46 -18.83 -6.91 19.24
C GLU A 46 -17.92 -6.49 18.08
N LEU A 47 -16.72 -7.04 18.03
CA LEU A 47 -15.81 -6.87 16.90
C LEU A 47 -16.23 -7.76 15.72
N ILE A 48 -16.06 -7.24 14.51
CA ILE A 48 -16.36 -7.96 13.27
C ILE A 48 -15.08 -8.01 12.45
N PHE A 49 -14.58 -9.22 12.23
CA PHE A 49 -13.41 -9.46 11.41
C PHE A 49 -13.77 -10.36 10.25
N TRP A 50 -13.20 -10.04 9.10
CA TRP A 50 -13.24 -10.89 7.93
C TRP A 50 -11.98 -10.68 7.10
N SER A 51 -11.49 -11.74 6.48
CA SER A 51 -10.38 -11.64 5.52
C SER A 51 -10.56 -12.60 4.36
N THR A 52 -9.80 -12.39 3.30
CA THR A 52 -9.65 -13.36 2.20
C THR A 52 -8.71 -14.53 2.55
N TYR A 53 -8.12 -14.53 3.75
CA TYR A 53 -7.17 -15.55 4.19
C TYR A 53 -7.89 -16.56 5.09
N GLU A 54 -8.12 -17.76 4.56
CA GLU A 54 -8.82 -18.83 5.30
C GLU A 54 -8.14 -19.15 6.62
N GLN A 55 -6.80 -19.18 6.66
CA GLN A 55 -6.03 -19.44 7.87
C GLN A 55 -6.27 -18.40 8.97
N LEU A 56 -6.39 -17.11 8.61
CA LEU A 56 -6.75 -16.07 9.59
C LEU A 56 -8.20 -16.22 10.04
N ASN A 57 -9.12 -16.48 9.10
CA ASN A 57 -10.52 -16.67 9.46
C ASN A 57 -10.70 -17.88 10.39
N GLN A 58 -9.94 -18.96 10.22
CA GLN A 58 -10.01 -20.13 11.11
C GLN A 58 -9.57 -19.81 12.55
N VAL A 59 -8.51 -19.02 12.71
CA VAL A 59 -8.03 -18.63 14.05
C VAL A 59 -8.94 -17.57 14.69
N MET A 60 -9.37 -16.57 13.92
CA MET A 60 -10.23 -15.50 14.42
C MET A 60 -11.68 -15.96 14.67
N ASN A 61 -12.09 -17.13 14.15
CA ASN A 61 -13.42 -17.72 14.35
C ASN A 61 -13.77 -17.97 15.83
N HIS A 62 -12.76 -18.08 16.70
CA HIS A 62 -12.97 -18.29 18.13
C HIS A 62 -13.21 -16.99 18.92
N GLU A 63 -12.80 -15.82 18.39
CA GLU A 63 -12.83 -14.56 19.12
C GLU A 63 -13.72 -13.48 18.47
N LEU A 64 -14.03 -13.57 17.17
CA LEU A 64 -14.73 -12.50 16.44
C LEU A 64 -15.90 -13.01 15.59
N LEU A 65 -17.01 -12.27 15.60
CA LEU A 65 -18.26 -12.65 14.92
C LEU A 65 -18.09 -12.51 13.39
N GLN A 66 -17.92 -13.63 12.69
CA GLN A 66 -17.75 -13.64 11.23
C GLN A 66 -19.06 -13.39 10.51
N THR A 67 -19.14 -12.23 9.86
CA THR A 67 -20.18 -11.96 8.87
C THR A 67 -19.50 -11.89 7.52
N MET A 68 -19.92 -12.72 6.56
CA MET A 68 -19.32 -12.74 5.23
C MET A 68 -19.77 -11.50 4.44
N PRO A 69 -18.86 -10.59 4.07
CA PRO A 69 -19.18 -9.42 3.28
C PRO A 69 -19.30 -9.80 1.79
N SER A 70 -20.11 -9.03 1.06
CA SER A 70 -20.05 -8.99 -0.41
C SER A 70 -18.98 -7.99 -0.85
N VAL A 71 -18.18 -8.34 -1.85
CA VAL A 71 -17.04 -7.54 -2.30
C VAL A 71 -17.10 -7.39 -3.81
N GLU A 72 -17.35 -6.18 -4.26
CA GLU A 72 -17.34 -5.81 -5.67
C GLU A 72 -16.17 -4.89 -5.93
N HIS A 73 -15.41 -5.14 -7.00
CA HIS A 73 -14.28 -4.28 -7.35
C HIS A 73 -14.05 -4.25 -8.86
N ARG A 74 -13.41 -3.19 -9.32
CA ARG A 74 -13.05 -2.97 -10.72
C ARG A 74 -11.77 -2.15 -10.80
N GLU A 75 -10.83 -2.58 -11.64
CA GLU A 75 -9.67 -1.79 -12.01
C GLU A 75 -9.84 -1.20 -13.41
N GLU A 76 -9.62 0.10 -13.54
CA GLU A 76 -9.81 0.84 -14.79
C GLU A 76 -8.46 1.32 -15.35
N ASP A 77 -8.39 1.37 -16.67
CA ASP A 77 -7.29 1.94 -17.46
C ASP A 77 -7.96 2.99 -18.36
N HIS A 78 -7.89 4.25 -17.93
CA HIS A 78 -8.57 5.39 -18.54
C HIS A 78 -7.83 5.86 -19.79
N ASN A 79 -6.50 5.84 -19.77
CA ASN A 79 -5.66 6.33 -20.87
C ASN A 79 -5.34 5.25 -21.93
N ARG A 80 -5.64 3.97 -21.62
CA ARG A 80 -5.42 2.78 -22.45
C ARG A 80 -3.94 2.50 -22.75
N ASP A 81 -3.05 2.84 -21.81
CA ASP A 81 -1.62 2.58 -21.94
C ASP A 81 -1.20 1.17 -21.47
N GLY A 82 -2.16 0.38 -20.96
CA GLY A 82 -1.95 -0.97 -20.46
C GLY A 82 -1.62 -1.05 -18.98
N LYS A 83 -1.48 0.07 -18.27
CA LYS A 83 -1.38 0.16 -16.82
C LYS A 83 -2.73 0.55 -16.23
N LYS A 84 -3.01 0.09 -15.01
CA LYS A 84 -4.21 0.51 -14.30
C LYS A 84 -4.02 1.91 -13.74
N ASP A 85 -5.07 2.71 -13.80
CA ASP A 85 -5.10 4.07 -13.26
C ASP A 85 -5.80 4.13 -11.88
N GLU A 86 -6.75 3.22 -11.64
CA GLU A 86 -7.51 3.20 -10.38
C GLU A 86 -8.11 1.83 -10.05
N LEU A 87 -8.35 1.63 -8.75
CA LEU A 87 -9.22 0.60 -8.18
C LEU A 87 -10.46 1.25 -7.57
N LYS A 88 -11.65 0.84 -8.03
CA LYS A 88 -12.93 1.10 -7.38
C LYS A 88 -13.38 -0.16 -6.66
N MET A 89 -13.77 -0.05 -5.40
CA MET A 89 -14.27 -1.19 -4.62
C MET A 89 -15.42 -0.79 -3.71
N THR A 90 -16.40 -1.68 -3.61
CA THR A 90 -17.53 -1.60 -2.68
C THR A 90 -17.57 -2.89 -1.87
N ILE A 91 -17.56 -2.75 -0.54
CA ILE A 91 -17.70 -3.85 0.41
C ILE A 91 -19.04 -3.65 1.14
N ASP A 92 -19.92 -4.62 1.04
CA ASP A 92 -21.21 -4.62 1.72
C ASP A 92 -21.18 -5.65 2.85
N VAL A 93 -21.16 -5.17 4.10
CA VAL A 93 -21.07 -6.02 5.29
C VAL A 93 -22.47 -6.16 5.89
N PRO A 94 -23.10 -7.34 5.87
CA PRO A 94 -24.41 -7.51 6.47
C PRO A 94 -24.33 -7.33 8.00
N LEU A 95 -25.02 -6.33 8.53
CA LEU A 95 -25.06 -6.00 9.95
C LEU A 95 -26.49 -6.01 10.46
N SER A 96 -26.87 -7.02 11.24
CA SER A 96 -28.25 -7.11 11.72
C SER A 96 -28.69 -5.87 12.52
N LYS A 97 -27.97 -5.52 13.60
CA LYS A 97 -28.26 -4.36 14.48
C LYS A 97 -27.02 -3.68 15.04
N LYS A 98 -25.83 -4.13 14.62
CA LYS A 98 -24.55 -3.69 15.17
C LYS A 98 -24.25 -2.25 14.75
N LYS A 99 -23.73 -1.46 15.68
CA LYS A 99 -23.45 -0.05 15.50
C LYS A 99 -21.96 0.16 15.26
N VAL A 100 -21.54 0.19 14.00
CA VAL A 100 -20.12 0.34 13.64
C VAL A 100 -19.64 1.76 13.90
N VAL A 101 -18.49 1.89 14.54
CA VAL A 101 -17.86 3.17 14.90
C VAL A 101 -16.45 3.32 14.32
N SER A 102 -15.88 2.23 13.82
CA SER A 102 -14.50 2.20 13.31
C SER A 102 -14.37 1.19 12.18
N VAL A 103 -13.55 1.54 11.19
CA VAL A 103 -13.17 0.70 10.06
C VAL A 103 -11.66 0.65 10.00
N LYS A 104 -11.10 -0.55 9.88
CA LYS A 104 -9.71 -0.81 9.51
C LYS A 104 -9.71 -1.77 8.34
N LEU A 105 -9.11 -1.36 7.23
CA LEU A 105 -9.05 -2.14 6.00
C LEU A 105 -7.60 -2.17 5.49
N LEU A 106 -7.12 -3.37 5.20
CA LEU A 106 -5.83 -3.62 4.59
C LEU A 106 -6.06 -4.34 3.27
N LEU A 107 -5.61 -3.74 2.17
CA LEU A 107 -5.66 -4.31 0.82
C LEU A 107 -4.24 -4.65 0.36
N ILE A 108 -4.07 -5.76 -0.34
CA ILE A 108 -2.77 -6.22 -0.85
C ILE A 108 -2.71 -6.09 -2.38
N PHE A 109 -1.59 -5.61 -2.90
CA PHE A 109 -1.37 -5.35 -4.31
C PHE A 109 -0.05 -5.95 -4.79
N ASP A 110 0.01 -6.30 -6.07
CA ASP A 110 1.25 -6.44 -6.81
C ASP A 110 1.61 -5.09 -7.40
N TYR A 111 2.87 -4.69 -7.25
CA TYR A 111 3.39 -3.40 -7.71
C TYR A 111 4.66 -3.59 -8.51
N LYS A 112 4.68 -3.07 -9.74
CA LYS A 112 5.79 -3.22 -10.67
C LYS A 112 6.22 -1.90 -11.29
N LEU A 113 7.52 -1.78 -11.51
CA LEU A 113 8.16 -0.72 -12.27
C LEU A 113 9.08 -1.37 -13.30
N TYR A 114 9.26 -0.72 -14.44
CA TYR A 114 9.98 -1.27 -15.59
C TYR A 114 11.05 -0.34 -16.14
N PHE A 115 11.04 0.96 -15.81
CA PHE A 115 11.82 1.94 -16.60
C PHE A 115 13.34 1.76 -16.45
N TYR A 116 13.86 1.66 -15.21
CA TYR A 116 15.29 1.43 -14.96
C TYR A 116 15.60 0.03 -14.43
N SER A 117 14.72 -0.50 -13.59
CA SER A 117 14.84 -1.86 -13.06
C SER A 117 13.48 -2.52 -13.18
N ASP A 118 13.50 -3.81 -13.53
CA ASP A 118 12.36 -4.72 -13.42
C ASP A 118 12.14 -4.97 -11.91
N PHE A 119 11.48 -4.00 -11.29
CA PHE A 119 11.19 -3.99 -9.86
C PHE A 119 9.83 -4.63 -9.66
N SER A 120 9.75 -5.55 -8.72
CA SER A 120 8.48 -6.17 -8.30
C SER A 120 8.42 -6.23 -6.79
N MET A 121 7.27 -5.86 -6.24
CA MET A 121 6.98 -6.04 -4.83
C MET A 121 5.53 -6.43 -4.59
N GLU A 122 5.30 -7.14 -3.49
CA GLU A 122 3.97 -7.18 -2.88
C GLU A 122 3.87 -6.04 -1.88
N CYS A 123 2.83 -5.23 -2.03
CA CYS A 123 2.62 -4.04 -1.23
C CYS A 123 1.20 -3.99 -0.65
N ALA A 124 0.95 -2.99 0.18
CA ALA A 124 -0.32 -2.86 0.88
C ALA A 124 -0.82 -1.43 0.96
N ALA A 125 -2.13 -1.29 0.92
CA ALA A 125 -2.82 -0.04 1.26
C ALA A 125 -3.58 -0.26 2.58
N TYR A 126 -3.17 0.48 3.61
CA TYR A 126 -3.86 0.49 4.89
C TYR A 126 -4.68 1.77 5.02
N MET A 127 -5.94 1.62 5.42
CA MET A 127 -6.83 2.72 5.74
C MET A 127 -7.54 2.44 7.05
N GLN A 128 -7.73 3.49 7.83
CA GLN A 128 -8.49 3.44 9.07
C GLN A 128 -9.30 4.72 9.24
N TYR A 129 -10.49 4.59 9.80
CA TYR A 129 -11.32 5.72 10.19
C TYR A 129 -12.13 5.34 11.42
N SER A 130 -12.17 6.21 12.42
CA SER A 130 -12.95 6.01 13.63
C SER A 130 -13.70 7.27 14.03
N THR A 131 -14.84 7.08 14.67
CA THR A 131 -15.74 8.14 15.12
C THR A 131 -16.43 7.71 16.41
N SER A 132 -17.00 8.67 17.14
CA SER A 132 -17.83 8.38 18.32
C SER A 132 -19.28 8.04 17.95
N LEU A 133 -19.69 8.31 16.71
CA LEU A 133 -21.07 8.13 16.25
C LEU A 133 -21.19 6.93 15.31
N PRO A 134 -22.15 6.02 15.56
CA PRO A 134 -22.43 4.91 14.65
C PRO A 134 -22.69 5.36 13.21
N GLY A 135 -22.07 4.66 12.27
CA GLY A 135 -22.20 4.92 10.84
C GLY A 135 -23.06 3.89 10.11
N SER A 136 -23.65 4.34 9.00
CA SER A 136 -24.29 3.49 8.00
C SER A 136 -23.35 3.17 6.84
N SER A 137 -22.42 4.08 6.51
CA SER A 137 -21.46 3.90 5.44
C SER A 137 -20.14 4.62 5.72
N PHE A 138 -19.09 4.13 5.08
CA PHE A 138 -17.77 4.74 5.04
C PHE A 138 -17.31 4.84 3.59
N SER A 139 -16.93 6.04 3.15
CA SER A 139 -16.36 6.24 1.82
C SER A 139 -14.98 6.86 1.93
N THR A 140 -13.98 6.29 1.24
CA THR A 140 -12.62 6.82 1.27
C THR A 140 -11.98 6.83 -0.11
N PHE A 141 -11.21 7.88 -0.38
CA PHE A 141 -10.59 8.12 -1.67
C PHE A 141 -9.13 8.48 -1.41
N GLY A 142 -8.20 8.02 -2.24
CA GLY A 142 -6.79 8.38 -2.09
C GLY A 142 -5.91 7.84 -3.19
N GLU A 143 -4.63 8.12 -3.07
CA GLU A 143 -3.59 7.71 -4.02
C GLU A 143 -2.67 6.68 -3.38
N LEU A 144 -2.44 5.55 -4.06
CA LEU A 144 -1.41 4.61 -3.66
C LEU A 144 -0.05 5.21 -4.00
N SER A 145 0.78 5.46 -2.99
CA SER A 145 2.09 6.08 -3.20
C SER A 145 3.23 5.26 -2.59
N LEU A 146 4.30 5.10 -3.37
CA LEU A 146 5.56 4.49 -2.99
C LEU A 146 6.29 5.33 -1.93
N MET A 147 6.80 4.61 -0.92
CA MET A 147 7.60 5.14 0.17
C MET A 147 8.97 4.45 0.13
N GLN A 148 9.99 5.23 -0.22
CA GLN A 148 11.37 4.74 -0.37
C GLN A 148 12.26 5.28 0.75
N ARG A 149 12.75 4.39 1.61
CA ARG A 149 13.83 4.66 2.58
C ARG A 149 15.21 4.33 2.00
N GLN A 150 15.24 3.60 0.89
CA GLN A 150 16.43 3.34 0.11
C GLN A 150 16.12 3.42 -1.40
N PRO A 151 17.10 3.75 -2.24
CA PRO A 151 16.95 3.66 -3.69
C PRO A 151 16.70 2.23 -4.21
N LEU A 152 15.94 2.10 -5.31
CA LEU A 152 15.80 0.84 -6.05
C LEU A 152 17.06 0.55 -6.86
N ARG A 153 17.29 -0.69 -7.31
CA ARG A 153 18.42 -0.95 -8.22
C ARG A 153 18.25 -0.14 -9.51
N HIS A 154 19.36 0.38 -10.06
CA HIS A 154 19.34 1.18 -11.30
C HIS A 154 19.25 0.33 -12.58
N ALA A 155 19.35 -1.01 -12.46
CA ALA A 155 19.35 -1.95 -13.58
C ALA A 155 18.99 -3.37 -13.12
N GLY A 156 18.48 -4.16 -14.06
CA GLY A 156 18.19 -5.59 -13.87
C GLY A 156 16.94 -5.83 -13.00
N LYS A 157 16.79 -7.06 -12.52
CA LYS A 157 15.66 -7.46 -11.66
C LYS A 157 15.88 -7.05 -10.21
N ASP A 158 14.86 -6.46 -9.61
CA ASP A 158 14.80 -6.12 -8.19
C ASP A 158 13.51 -6.69 -7.56
N VAL A 159 13.64 -7.91 -7.05
CA VAL A 159 12.54 -8.66 -6.40
C VAL A 159 12.72 -8.75 -4.88
N ARG A 160 13.58 -7.91 -4.30
CA ARG A 160 13.90 -7.95 -2.85
C ARG A 160 12.67 -7.76 -1.96
N TYR A 161 11.65 -7.08 -2.49
CA TYR A 161 10.39 -6.77 -1.80
C TYR A 161 9.20 -7.57 -2.35
N ASN A 162 9.45 -8.53 -3.25
CA ASN A 162 8.45 -9.46 -3.72
C ASN A 162 8.26 -10.61 -2.71
N ILE A 163 7.93 -10.23 -1.48
CA ILE A 163 7.69 -11.12 -0.36
C ILE A 163 6.32 -10.80 0.25
N PRO A 164 5.57 -11.82 0.72
CA PRO A 164 4.22 -11.62 1.24
C PRO A 164 4.17 -10.56 2.34
N VAL A 165 3.21 -9.63 2.27
CA VAL A 165 2.96 -8.64 3.34
C VAL A 165 2.49 -9.35 4.60
N ILE A 166 1.66 -10.37 4.43
CA ILE A 166 1.14 -11.21 5.50
C ILE A 166 1.81 -12.56 5.34
N ASP A 167 2.74 -12.84 6.24
CA ASP A 167 3.54 -14.05 6.20
C ASP A 167 2.89 -15.16 7.04
N PHE A 168 2.73 -16.32 6.43
CA PHE A 168 2.19 -17.54 7.05
C PHE A 168 3.26 -18.64 7.15
N SER A 169 4.53 -18.27 7.02
CA SER A 169 5.66 -19.21 7.03
C SER A 169 5.84 -19.91 8.39
N GLU A 170 5.46 -19.26 9.50
CA GLU A 170 5.51 -19.83 10.84
C GLU A 170 4.29 -20.74 11.12
N PRO A 171 4.47 -22.06 11.25
CA PRO A 171 3.36 -22.97 11.49
C PRO A 171 2.74 -22.74 12.87
N GLY A 172 1.41 -22.59 12.93
CA GLY A 172 0.64 -22.51 14.18
C GLY A 172 0.61 -21.12 14.84
N ASN A 173 1.28 -20.12 14.27
CA ASN A 173 1.24 -18.73 14.76
C ASN A 173 0.92 -17.76 13.61
N PRO A 174 -0.31 -17.77 13.07
CA PRO A 174 -0.66 -16.85 12.01
C PRO A 174 -0.65 -15.40 12.54
N PRO A 175 -0.30 -14.41 11.71
CA PRO A 175 -0.24 -13.01 12.14
C PRO A 175 -1.66 -12.46 12.32
N THR A 176 -2.22 -12.65 13.52
CA THR A 176 -3.61 -12.30 13.84
C THR A 176 -3.83 -10.80 14.05
N SER A 177 -2.78 -10.05 14.39
CA SER A 177 -2.88 -8.62 14.70
C SER A 177 -2.50 -7.73 13.52
N PHE A 178 -3.37 -6.77 13.20
CA PHE A 178 -3.06 -5.67 12.27
C PHE A 178 -1.78 -4.94 12.67
N GLU A 179 -1.52 -4.76 13.97
CA GLU A 179 -0.31 -4.08 14.45
C GLU A 179 0.94 -4.83 14.00
N ASN A 180 1.01 -6.14 14.23
CA ASN A 180 2.17 -6.95 13.86
C ASN A 180 2.40 -6.96 12.35
N ILE A 181 1.32 -7.08 11.55
CA ILE A 181 1.38 -7.03 10.09
C ILE A 181 1.94 -5.67 9.63
N LEU A 182 1.38 -4.57 10.12
CA LEU A 182 1.77 -3.22 9.72
C LEU A 182 3.18 -2.86 10.20
N LEU A 183 3.58 -3.26 11.41
CA LEU A 183 4.94 -3.08 11.90
C LEU A 183 5.96 -3.87 11.07
N GLY A 184 5.64 -5.12 10.71
CA GLY A 184 6.47 -5.93 9.81
C GLY A 184 6.61 -5.27 8.44
N TYR A 185 5.50 -4.76 7.90
CA TYR A 185 5.49 -4.07 6.61
C TYR A 185 6.29 -2.76 6.63
N MET A 186 6.08 -1.90 7.63
CA MET A 186 6.75 -0.59 7.78
C MET A 186 8.27 -0.71 7.94
N ARG A 187 8.77 -1.86 8.43
CA ARG A 187 10.21 -2.13 8.56
C ARG A 187 10.91 -2.33 7.21
N ARG A 188 10.16 -2.60 6.13
CA ARG A 188 10.74 -2.66 4.78
C ARG A 188 11.30 -1.29 4.40
N ASN A 189 12.38 -1.27 3.61
CA ASN A 189 12.92 -0.01 3.09
C ASN A 189 12.11 0.53 1.91
N VAL A 190 11.22 -0.28 1.32
CA VAL A 190 10.32 0.13 0.25
C VAL A 190 8.94 -0.40 0.58
N THR A 191 7.97 0.50 0.67
CA THR A 191 6.56 0.21 0.99
C THR A 191 5.65 1.11 0.16
N THR A 192 4.33 0.93 0.28
CA THR A 192 3.32 1.88 -0.19
C THR A 192 2.52 2.43 1.00
N SER A 193 1.94 3.61 0.81
CA SER A 193 0.99 4.22 1.74
C SER A 193 -0.08 4.97 0.94
N LEU A 194 -1.27 5.11 1.50
CA LEU A 194 -2.28 6.00 0.91
C LEU A 194 -1.95 7.46 1.24
N LYS A 195 -1.89 8.30 0.21
CA LYS A 195 -1.73 9.75 0.31
C LYS A 195 -2.94 10.46 -0.29
N ASN A 196 -3.03 11.77 -0.07
CA ASN A 196 -4.12 12.61 -0.57
C ASN A 196 -5.50 12.02 -0.26
N THR A 197 -5.67 11.57 0.99
CA THR A 197 -6.85 10.82 1.40
C THR A 197 -8.01 11.72 1.80
N TYR A 198 -9.19 11.39 1.30
CA TYR A 198 -10.46 12.02 1.68
C TYR A 198 -11.37 10.94 2.24
N SER A 199 -11.93 11.16 3.42
CA SER A 199 -12.78 10.19 4.09
C SER A 199 -14.10 10.83 4.49
N ILE A 200 -15.19 10.15 4.18
CA ILE A 200 -16.57 10.57 4.45
C ILE A 200 -17.20 9.47 5.28
N TRP A 201 -17.79 9.88 6.41
CA TRP A 201 -18.54 9.00 7.30
C TRP A 201 -19.99 9.44 7.33
N GLU A 202 -20.89 8.55 6.92
CA GLU A 202 -22.32 8.81 6.99
C GLU A 202 -22.86 8.25 8.29
N THR A 203 -23.43 9.13 9.12
CA THR A 203 -24.07 8.73 10.38
C THR A 203 -25.46 8.19 10.10
N GLY A 204 -25.88 7.24 10.92
CA GLY A 204 -27.22 6.67 10.84
C GLY A 204 -27.24 5.18 11.10
N HIS A 205 -28.43 4.60 11.04
CA HIS A 205 -28.57 3.16 10.98
C HIS A 205 -28.37 2.72 9.52
N ALA A 206 -27.60 1.65 9.31
CA ALA A 206 -27.55 0.96 8.04
C ALA A 206 -28.98 0.68 7.54
N ALA A 207 -29.47 1.42 6.54
CA ALA A 207 -30.89 1.42 6.16
C ALA A 207 -31.41 0.02 5.75
N ASN A 208 -30.50 -0.84 5.27
CA ASN A 208 -30.80 -2.21 4.83
C ASN A 208 -30.25 -3.27 5.80
N GLY A 209 -29.79 -2.88 6.99
CA GLY A 209 -29.06 -3.79 7.89
C GLY A 209 -27.72 -4.23 7.29
N SER A 210 -27.04 -3.35 6.56
CA SER A 210 -25.68 -3.58 6.07
C SER A 210 -24.84 -2.31 6.05
N PHE A 211 -23.57 -2.43 6.41
CA PHE A 211 -22.61 -1.33 6.42
C PHE A 211 -21.79 -1.36 5.15
N LYS A 212 -21.84 -0.25 4.41
CA LYS A 212 -21.18 -0.13 3.11
C LYS A 212 -19.86 0.60 3.24
N ILE A 213 -18.82 0.02 2.67
CA ILE A 213 -17.52 0.66 2.48
C ILE A 213 -17.33 0.89 1.00
N ASN A 214 -17.19 2.15 0.59
CA ASN A 214 -16.82 2.52 -0.77
C ASN A 214 -15.39 3.04 -0.76
N LEU A 215 -14.57 2.58 -1.71
CA LEU A 215 -13.23 3.11 -1.86
C LEU A 215 -12.83 3.31 -3.31
N VAL A 216 -12.02 4.35 -3.51
CA VAL A 216 -11.31 4.60 -4.77
C VAL A 216 -9.84 4.83 -4.46
N ILE A 217 -8.97 4.02 -5.05
CA ILE A 217 -7.52 4.17 -4.93
C ILE A 217 -6.97 4.47 -6.32
N LEU A 218 -6.36 5.62 -6.47
CA LEU A 218 -5.68 6.05 -7.70
C LEU A 218 -4.24 5.55 -7.72
N TYR A 219 -3.72 5.27 -8.91
CA TYR A 219 -2.35 4.81 -9.18
C TYR A 219 -1.58 5.87 -9.99
N PRO A 220 -1.18 7.00 -9.35
CA PRO A 220 -0.57 8.12 -10.05
C PRO A 220 0.87 7.84 -10.50
N GLU A 221 1.38 8.69 -11.39
CA GLU A 221 2.81 8.73 -11.71
C GLU A 221 3.64 9.21 -10.52
N GLU A 222 4.65 8.43 -10.15
CA GLU A 222 5.45 8.66 -8.94
C GLU A 222 6.90 9.02 -9.25
N THR A 223 7.56 9.74 -8.33
CA THR A 223 8.99 10.03 -8.42
C THR A 223 9.79 8.95 -7.69
N ILE A 224 10.54 8.16 -8.45
CA ILE A 224 11.28 6.99 -7.99
C ILE A 224 12.77 7.31 -7.83
N LEU A 225 13.34 6.95 -6.69
CA LEU A 225 14.76 7.09 -6.36
C LEU A 225 15.59 5.88 -6.82
N TYR A 226 16.67 6.15 -7.56
CA TYR A 226 17.66 5.16 -8.02
C TYR A 226 19.09 5.61 -7.67
N PRO A 227 20.04 4.71 -7.39
CA PRO A 227 21.44 5.07 -7.22
C PRO A 227 22.02 5.45 -8.58
N LEU A 228 22.95 6.39 -8.59
CA LEU A 228 23.73 6.68 -9.79
C LEU A 228 24.65 5.50 -10.11
N ARG A 229 24.77 5.19 -11.40
CA ARG A 229 25.68 4.17 -11.87
C ARG A 229 27.11 4.67 -11.62
N ASP A 230 27.82 4.05 -10.68
CA ASP A 230 29.26 4.24 -10.56
C ASP A 230 29.88 3.93 -11.92
N GLY A 231 30.59 4.90 -12.49
CA GLY A 231 31.06 4.86 -13.86
C GLY A 231 31.74 3.54 -14.22
N VAL A 232 31.14 2.82 -15.17
CA VAL A 232 31.89 1.95 -16.07
C VAL A 232 32.79 2.88 -16.88
N GLY A 233 34.04 3.00 -16.42
CA GLY A 233 35.01 3.93 -16.98
C GLY A 233 36.40 3.82 -16.36
N LYS A 234 36.79 2.65 -15.83
CA LYS A 234 38.22 2.31 -15.76
C LYS A 234 38.67 1.87 -17.15
N HIS A 235 38.76 2.81 -18.08
CA HIS A 235 39.65 2.61 -19.21
C HIS A 235 41.06 2.63 -18.66
N GLN A 236 41.69 1.46 -18.70
CA GLN A 236 43.13 1.32 -18.77
C GLN A 236 43.63 2.33 -19.82
N PHE A 237 44.35 3.34 -19.38
CA PHE A 237 45.37 3.93 -20.23
C PHE A 237 46.70 3.41 -19.69
N ALA A 238 47.46 2.87 -20.63
CA ALA A 238 48.73 2.19 -20.48
C ALA A 238 49.80 3.03 -19.77
#